data_AF-A0A4Y2N8P0-F1
#
_entry.id   AF-A0A4Y2N8P0-F1
#
_cell.length_a   1.000
_cell.length_b   1.000
_cell.length_c   1.000
_cell.angle_alpha   90.00
_cell.angle_beta   90.00
_cell.angle_gamma   90.00
#
_symmetry.space_group_name_H-M   'P 1'
#
loop_
_entity.id
_entity.type
_entity.pdbx_description
1 polymer ?
#
loop_
_entity_poly.entity_id
_entity_poly.type
_entity_poly.pdbx_seq_one_letter_code
_entity_poly.pdbx_strand_id
1 'polypeptide(L)'
;MDDIVTGSQDLGTAIALKDQLINLFNTCGMVLLKWNSKTRERLDFKNENSEISFKQKEGYTVKTLRTAWKSNEDQFIFKVSVKEQTVCTKRNVLSTIAKHFDPLGLLGPIICKAKIFLQRLWLENVNWDDPLPEQFTSDWSRFACNLKEIEKIKIDRFILNSQPERIVLLGFSDASTHLKVQWSIFNVMQKVALHSPYFLPANLELLL
;
A
#
# COMPACT_ATOMS: atom_id res chain seq x y z
N MET A 1 13.79 -3.98 10.35
CA MET A 1 12.39 -4.13 9.89
C MET A 1 11.66 -4.50 11.16
N ASP A 2 10.82 -3.58 11.65
CA ASP A 2 10.53 -3.49 13.08
C ASP A 2 9.06 -3.82 13.39
N ASP A 3 8.29 -4.17 12.35
CA ASP A 3 6.89 -4.58 12.41
C ASP A 3 6.76 -6.07 12.12
N ILE A 4 5.93 -6.78 12.90
CA ILE A 4 5.57 -8.18 12.65
C ILE A 4 4.11 -8.21 12.20
N VAL A 5 3.86 -8.81 11.04
CA VAL A 5 2.51 -9.02 10.50
C VAL A 5 2.28 -10.52 10.38
N THR A 6 1.32 -11.02 11.14
CA THR A 6 0.96 -12.44 11.19
C THR A 6 -0.55 -12.59 11.43
N GLY A 7 -1.08 -13.80 11.25
CA GLY A 7 -2.49 -14.12 11.44
C GLY A 7 -2.72 -15.61 11.59
N SER A 8 -3.91 -15.98 12.07
CA SER A 8 -4.39 -17.35 12.21
C SER A 8 -5.85 -17.44 11.77
N GLN A 9 -6.32 -18.67 11.53
CA GLN A 9 -7.71 -18.93 11.13
C GLN A 9 -8.69 -18.91 12.32
N ASP A 10 -8.19 -19.16 13.53
CA ASP A 10 -8.98 -19.17 14.75
C ASP A 10 -8.36 -18.28 15.85
N LEU A 11 -9.22 -17.83 16.76
CA LEU A 11 -8.85 -16.91 17.84
C LEU A 11 -7.90 -17.55 18.87
N GLY A 12 -8.06 -18.84 19.16
CA GLY A 12 -7.23 -19.55 20.14
C GLY A 12 -5.78 -19.60 19.69
N THR A 13 -5.56 -20.01 18.43
CA THR A 13 -4.25 -20.01 17.79
C THR A 13 -3.68 -18.59 17.68
N ALA A 14 -4.51 -17.57 17.44
CA ALA A 14 -4.06 -16.18 17.39
C ALA A 14 -3.44 -15.75 18.72
N ILE A 15 -4.10 -16.09 19.83
CA ILE A 15 -3.65 -15.78 21.19
C ILE A 15 -2.37 -16.56 21.50
N ALA A 16 -2.36 -17.86 21.23
CA ALA A 16 -1.18 -18.69 21.46
C ALA A 16 0.04 -18.17 20.69
N LEU A 17 -0.14 -17.81 19.43
CA LEU A 17 0.92 -17.25 18.58
C LEU A 17 1.42 -15.90 19.11
N LYS A 18 0.52 -15.04 19.61
CA LYS A 18 0.88 -13.78 20.26
C LYS A 18 1.77 -14.02 21.48
N ASP A 19 1.37 -14.93 22.36
CA ASP A 19 2.11 -15.22 23.60
C ASP A 19 3.48 -15.87 23.29
N GLN A 20 3.55 -16.75 22.30
CA GLN A 20 4.80 -17.31 21.79
C GLN A 20 5.75 -16.22 21.26
N LEU A 21 5.24 -15.26 20.49
CA LEU A 21 6.04 -14.13 20.01
C LEU A 21 6.55 -13.26 21.15
N ILE A 22 5.72 -12.95 22.15
CA ILE A 22 6.14 -12.16 23.31
C ILE A 22 7.29 -12.86 24.03
N ASN A 23 7.16 -14.16 24.30
CA ASN A 23 8.19 -14.93 25.00
C ASN A 23 9.49 -15.00 24.20
N LEU A 24 9.40 -15.22 22.88
CA LEU A 24 10.56 -15.26 21.98
C LEU A 24 11.30 -13.91 21.92
N PHE A 25 10.57 -12.79 21.86
CA PHE A 25 11.21 -11.48 21.81
C PHE A 25 11.80 -11.10 23.17
N ASN A 26 11.15 -11.49 24.27
CA ASN A 26 11.68 -11.30 25.61
C ASN A 26 13.01 -12.05 25.84
N THR A 27 13.20 -13.24 25.27
CA THR A 27 14.49 -13.96 25.38
C THR A 27 15.64 -13.23 24.67
N CYS A 28 15.31 -12.42 23.66
CA CYS A 28 16.23 -11.54 22.96
C CYS A 28 16.33 -10.14 23.60
N GLY A 29 15.72 -9.89 24.77
CA GLY A 29 15.70 -8.59 25.43
C GLY A 29 14.87 -7.52 24.71
N MET A 30 13.96 -7.92 23.83
CA MET A 30 13.09 -7.03 23.05
C MET A 30 11.65 -7.08 23.56
N VAL A 31 11.00 -5.92 23.69
CA VAL A 31 9.61 -5.82 24.15
C VAL A 31 8.69 -5.39 22.99
N LEU A 32 7.63 -6.17 22.76
CA LEU A 32 6.61 -5.86 21.74
C LEU A 32 5.54 -4.91 22.30
N LEU A 33 5.60 -3.64 21.89
CA LEU A 33 4.84 -2.55 22.54
C LEU A 33 3.53 -2.19 21.86
N LYS A 34 3.27 -2.64 20.63
CA LYS A 34 2.13 -2.19 19.81
C LYS A 34 1.41 -3.36 19.14
N TRP A 35 0.16 -3.58 19.52
CA TRP A 35 -0.69 -4.66 18.99
C TRP A 35 -1.91 -4.10 18.26
N ASN A 36 -2.28 -4.73 17.15
CA ASN A 36 -3.50 -4.45 16.43
C ASN A 36 -4.08 -5.74 15.84
N SER A 37 -5.41 -5.88 15.83
CA SER A 37 -6.12 -7.08 15.37
C SER A 37 -7.43 -6.71 14.70
N LYS A 38 -7.91 -7.60 13.82
CA LYS A 38 -9.24 -7.52 13.21
C LYS A 38 -10.35 -7.69 14.24
N THR A 39 -10.20 -8.61 15.18
CA THR A 39 -11.21 -8.95 16.20
C THR A 39 -10.83 -8.29 17.53
N ARG A 40 -11.10 -6.99 17.66
CA ARG A 40 -10.69 -6.20 18.83
C ARG A 40 -11.55 -6.46 20.07
N GLU A 41 -12.82 -6.79 19.89
CA GLU A 41 -13.82 -6.95 20.97
C GLU A 41 -13.54 -8.13 21.91
N ARG A 42 -12.66 -9.06 21.54
CA ARG A 42 -12.37 -10.28 22.31
C ARG A 42 -10.92 -10.44 22.76
N LEU A 43 -10.05 -9.57 22.27
CA LEU A 43 -8.66 -9.50 22.68
C LEU A 43 -8.53 -8.21 23.48
N ASP A 44 -8.90 -8.28 24.75
CA ASP A 44 -8.75 -7.16 25.68
C ASP A 44 -7.25 -6.95 25.92
N PHE A 45 -6.59 -6.27 24.97
CA PHE A 45 -5.16 -5.94 24.98
C PHE A 45 -4.90 -4.82 26.01
N LYS A 46 -5.23 -5.06 27.28
CA LYS A 46 -4.78 -4.21 28.39
C LYS A 46 -3.31 -4.53 28.67
N ASN A 47 -2.41 -3.90 27.93
CA ASN A 47 -1.08 -3.67 28.48
C ASN A 47 -1.24 -2.66 29.61
N GLU A 48 -0.84 -3.05 30.83
CA GLU A 48 -0.83 -2.20 32.03
C GLU A 48 0.12 -0.98 31.89
N ASN A 49 0.88 -0.87 30.79
CA ASN A 49 1.67 0.32 30.43
C ASN A 49 0.90 1.19 29.41
N SER A 50 -0.07 1.91 29.95
CA SER A 50 -1.18 2.61 29.27
C SER A 50 -0.83 3.97 28.64
N GLU A 51 0.27 4.08 27.90
CA GLU A 51 0.57 5.33 27.14
C GLU A 51 0.79 5.14 25.63
N ILE A 52 0.97 3.91 25.15
CA ILE A 52 1.23 3.62 23.73
C ILE A 52 0.07 2.83 23.12
N SER A 53 -1.16 3.16 23.49
CA SER A 53 -2.30 2.79 22.65
C SER A 53 -2.21 3.62 21.38
N PHE A 54 -2.34 2.99 20.20
CA PHE A 54 -2.57 3.75 18.97
C PHE A 54 -3.81 4.62 19.21
N LYS A 55 -3.62 5.92 19.47
CA LYS A 55 -4.68 6.92 19.40
C LYS A 55 -5.14 6.95 17.95
N GLN A 56 -6.10 6.08 17.63
CA GLN A 56 -6.80 6.03 16.35
C GLN A 56 -7.51 7.37 16.21
N LYS A 57 -6.87 8.31 15.50
CA LYS A 57 -7.43 9.65 15.33
C LYS A 57 -8.68 9.68 14.46
N GLU A 58 -8.99 8.60 13.74
CA GLU A 58 -10.23 8.41 12.96
C GLU A 58 -10.40 6.90 12.74
N GLY A 59 -11.62 6.38 12.96
CA GLY A 59 -12.03 4.97 12.96
C GLY A 59 -11.05 3.91 12.43
N TYR A 60 -10.65 2.96 13.30
CA TYR A 60 -10.02 1.66 13.01
C TYR A 60 -8.83 1.64 12.03
N THR A 61 -8.25 2.80 11.70
CA THR A 61 -7.19 2.93 10.70
C THR A 61 -5.83 2.94 11.41
N VAL A 62 -4.96 2.01 11.05
CA VAL A 62 -3.58 1.92 11.54
C VAL A 62 -2.62 1.93 10.35
N LYS A 63 -1.49 2.65 10.50
CA LYS A 63 -0.42 2.59 9.50
C LYS A 63 0.43 1.35 9.76
N THR A 64 0.48 0.44 8.81
CA THR A 64 1.29 -0.77 8.83
C THR A 64 2.09 -0.81 7.54
N LEU A 65 3.42 -0.96 7.63
CA LEU A 65 4.31 -0.91 6.46
C LEU A 65 4.15 0.37 5.62
N ARG A 66 3.87 1.53 6.25
CA ARG A 66 3.55 2.82 5.59
C ARG A 66 2.24 2.85 4.77
N THR A 67 1.51 1.74 4.66
CA THR A 67 0.16 1.67 4.08
C THR A 67 -0.88 1.83 5.19
N ALA A 68 -2.01 2.47 4.89
CA ALA A 68 -3.11 2.53 5.86
C ALA A 68 -3.93 1.23 5.80
N TRP A 69 -4.19 0.64 6.95
CA TRP A 69 -4.96 -0.59 7.11
C TRP A 69 -6.17 -0.32 7.97
N LYS A 70 -7.34 -0.66 7.45
CA LYS A 70 -8.63 -0.58 8.12
C LYS A 70 -8.89 -1.95 8.77
N SER A 71 -8.59 -2.06 10.06
CA SER A 71 -8.44 -3.37 10.71
C SER A 71 -9.75 -4.15 10.82
N ASN A 72 -10.88 -3.47 11.00
CA ASN A 72 -12.20 -4.09 11.11
C ASN A 72 -12.65 -4.75 9.80
N GLU A 73 -12.39 -4.11 8.66
CA GLU A 73 -12.73 -4.61 7.32
C GLU A 73 -11.62 -5.53 6.75
N ASP A 74 -10.44 -5.53 7.37
CA ASP A 74 -9.23 -6.22 6.90
C ASP A 74 -8.79 -5.79 5.49
N GLN A 75 -8.89 -4.48 5.23
CA GLN A 75 -8.62 -3.87 3.94
C GLN A 75 -7.50 -2.84 4.02
N PHE A 76 -6.61 -2.85 3.03
CA PHE A 76 -5.74 -1.72 2.77
C PHE A 76 -6.55 -0.58 2.17
N ILE A 77 -6.28 0.61 2.69
CA ILE A 77 -6.85 1.87 2.22
C ILE A 77 -5.73 2.87 1.97
N PHE A 78 -6.03 3.88 1.18
CA PHE A 78 -5.07 4.90 0.79
C PHE A 78 -5.59 6.28 1.18
N LYS A 79 -4.69 7.14 1.65
CA LYS A 79 -4.99 8.55 1.96
C LYS A 79 -4.05 9.41 1.15
N VAL A 80 -4.61 10.40 0.46
CA VAL A 80 -3.93 11.26 -0.49
C VAL A 80 -4.05 12.70 -0.01
N SER A 81 -2.91 13.33 0.23
CA SER A 81 -2.86 14.77 0.51
C SER A 81 -2.32 15.49 -0.72
N VAL A 82 -3.22 15.98 -1.56
CA VAL A 82 -2.87 16.88 -2.67
C VAL A 82 -2.86 18.30 -2.13
N LYS A 83 -1.69 18.95 -2.13
CA LYS A 83 -1.62 20.39 -1.92
C LYS A 83 -1.84 21.07 -3.26
N GLU A 84 -2.87 21.90 -3.33
CA GLU A 84 -3.01 22.87 -4.43
C GLU A 84 -1.78 23.77 -4.42
N GLN A 85 -1.09 23.82 -5.55
CA GLN A 85 0.10 24.64 -5.71
C GLN A 85 -0.17 25.65 -6.81
N THR A 86 0.12 26.91 -6.52
CA THR A 86 -0.06 28.03 -7.45
C THR A 86 0.92 27.95 -8.63
N VAL A 87 2.11 27.40 -8.41
CA VAL A 87 3.11 27.11 -9.43
C VAL A 87 3.59 25.68 -9.26
N CYS A 88 3.52 24.90 -10.33
CA CYS A 88 4.06 23.55 -10.34
C CYS A 88 5.48 23.56 -10.93
N THR A 89 6.42 22.92 -10.24
CA THR A 89 7.79 22.71 -10.72
C THR A 89 8.10 21.21 -10.83
N LYS A 90 9.16 20.84 -11.56
CA LYS A 90 9.63 19.45 -11.62
C LYS A 90 9.93 18.87 -10.24
N ARG A 91 10.46 19.69 -9.32
CA ARG A 91 10.69 19.30 -7.91
C ARG A 91 9.38 18.97 -7.18
N ASN A 92 8.32 19.74 -7.42
CA ASN A 92 7.02 19.47 -6.81
C ASN A 92 6.39 18.19 -7.32
N VAL A 93 6.52 17.90 -8.62
CA VAL A 93 6.10 16.64 -9.24
C VAL A 93 6.79 15.46 -8.54
N LEU A 94 8.13 15.48 -8.49
CA LEU A 94 8.90 14.42 -7.82
C LEU A 94 8.51 14.27 -6.34
N SER A 95 8.41 15.38 -5.60
CA SER A 95 8.00 15.39 -4.19
C SER A 95 6.62 14.75 -4.00
N THR A 96 5.70 14.99 -4.93
CA THR A 96 4.36 14.40 -4.90
C THR A 96 4.42 12.90 -5.18
N ILE A 97 5.20 12.45 -6.16
CA ILE A 97 5.40 11.03 -6.46
C ILE A 97 5.99 10.30 -5.24
N ALA A 98 7.03 10.87 -4.63
CA ALA A 98 7.72 10.27 -3.49
C ALA A 98 6.84 10.12 -2.24
N LYS A 99 5.84 11.01 -2.06
CA LYS A 99 4.88 10.90 -0.95
C LYS A 99 3.96 9.69 -1.08
N HIS A 100 3.66 9.27 -2.30
CA HIS A 100 2.81 8.11 -2.58
C HIS A 100 3.64 6.84 -2.72
N PHE A 101 4.67 6.70 -1.88
CA PHE A 101 5.51 5.50 -1.84
C PHE A 101 4.65 4.28 -1.51
N ASP A 102 4.78 3.24 -2.33
CA ASP A 102 3.97 2.03 -2.29
C ASP A 102 4.87 0.82 -2.07
N PRO A 103 5.14 0.46 -0.81
CA PRO A 103 6.02 -0.66 -0.49
C PRO A 103 5.45 -2.02 -0.91
N LEU A 104 4.14 -2.11 -1.16
CA LEU A 104 3.45 -3.35 -1.52
C LEU A 104 3.20 -3.48 -3.03
N GLY A 105 3.49 -2.44 -3.82
CA GLY A 105 3.24 -2.43 -5.26
C GLY A 105 1.76 -2.35 -5.66
N LEU A 106 0.85 -2.09 -4.72
CA LEU A 106 -0.61 -2.06 -4.93
C LEU A 106 -1.09 -0.88 -5.81
N LEU A 107 -0.35 0.23 -5.80
CA LEU A 107 -0.58 1.42 -6.62
C LEU A 107 0.38 1.50 -7.82
N GLY A 108 1.06 0.39 -8.15
CA GLY A 108 2.05 0.29 -9.21
C GLY A 108 1.66 1.04 -10.50
N PRO A 109 0.49 0.76 -11.12
CA PRO A 109 0.08 1.43 -12.36
C PRO A 109 -0.02 2.96 -12.24
N ILE A 110 -0.50 3.45 -11.11
CA ILE A 110 -0.68 4.90 -10.86
C ILE A 110 0.69 5.57 -10.68
N ILE A 111 1.58 4.96 -9.89
CA ILE A 111 2.94 5.47 -9.67
C ILE A 111 3.76 5.41 -10.96
N CYS A 112 3.54 4.38 -11.79
CA CYS A 112 4.14 4.26 -13.11
C CYS A 112 3.74 5.44 -14.00
N LYS A 113 2.45 5.77 -14.12
CA LYS A 113 1.99 6.96 -14.87
C LYS A 113 2.66 8.25 -14.39
N ALA A 114 2.76 8.44 -13.09
CA ALA A 114 3.40 9.61 -12.51
C ALA A 114 4.91 9.67 -12.83
N LYS A 115 5.61 8.54 -12.80
CA LYS A 115 7.03 8.44 -13.16
C LYS A 115 7.28 8.63 -14.66
N ILE A 116 6.39 8.13 -15.53
CA ILE A 116 6.45 8.42 -16.97
C ILE A 116 6.31 9.93 -17.21
N PHE A 117 5.38 10.58 -16.50
CA PHE A 117 5.25 12.04 -16.57
C PHE A 117 6.54 12.75 -16.14
N LEU A 118 7.13 12.35 -15.01
CA LEU A 118 8.40 12.90 -14.55
C LEU A 118 9.51 12.68 -15.60
N GLN A 119 9.57 11.51 -16.24
CA GLN A 119 10.52 11.22 -17.31
C GLN A 119 10.32 12.12 -18.54
N ARG A 120 9.09 12.46 -18.91
CA ARG A 120 8.82 13.44 -19.99
C ARG A 120 9.43 14.80 -19.64
N LEU A 121 9.29 15.27 -18.41
CA LEU A 121 9.91 16.53 -17.96
C LEU A 121 11.44 16.51 -18.06
N TRP A 122 12.06 15.35 -17.82
CA TRP A 122 13.50 15.17 -17.98
C TRP A 122 13.94 15.25 -19.44
N LEU A 123 13.18 14.64 -20.35
CA LEU A 123 13.47 14.67 -21.78
C LEU A 123 13.36 16.09 -22.38
N GLU A 124 12.43 16.89 -21.85
CA GLU A 124 12.25 18.30 -22.23
C GLU A 124 13.23 19.24 -21.50
N ASN A 125 14.20 18.72 -20.74
CA ASN A 125 15.20 19.49 -20.02
C ASN A 125 14.62 20.59 -19.09
N VAL A 126 13.43 20.37 -18.54
CA VAL A 126 12.82 21.31 -17.58
C VAL A 126 13.69 21.35 -16.31
N ASN A 127 14.08 22.55 -15.86
CA ASN A 127 14.86 22.69 -14.62
C ASN A 127 14.03 22.31 -13.38
N TRP A 128 14.71 22.15 -12.25
CA TRP A 128 14.07 21.66 -11.02
C TRP A 128 13.01 22.61 -10.46
N ASP A 129 13.31 23.91 -10.47
CA ASP A 129 12.55 24.95 -9.78
C ASP A 129 11.86 25.91 -10.76
N ASP A 130 12.00 25.68 -12.06
CA ASP A 130 11.29 26.44 -13.08
C ASP A 130 9.81 26.01 -13.13
N PRO A 131 8.89 26.96 -13.44
CA PRO A 131 7.51 26.62 -13.74
C PRO A 131 7.42 25.61 -14.87
N LEU A 132 6.54 24.62 -14.72
CA LEU A 132 6.26 23.68 -15.80
C LEU A 132 5.66 24.41 -17.01
N PRO A 133 6.08 24.06 -18.25
CA PRO A 133 5.42 24.54 -19.46
C PRO A 133 3.91 24.24 -19.42
N GLU A 134 3.10 25.10 -20.04
CA GLU A 134 1.63 25.05 -19.96
C GLU A 134 1.06 23.65 -20.26
N GLN A 135 1.57 23.00 -21.31
CA GLN A 135 1.20 21.64 -21.69
C GLN A 135 1.37 20.62 -20.55
N PHE A 136 2.45 20.72 -19.78
CA PHE A 136 2.74 19.82 -18.66
C PHE A 136 1.97 20.20 -17.41
N THR A 137 1.73 21.49 -17.20
CA THR A 137 0.93 21.98 -16.07
C THR A 137 -0.50 21.46 -16.14
N SER A 138 -1.12 21.51 -17.32
CA SER A 138 -2.48 20.98 -17.52
C SER A 138 -2.54 19.47 -17.29
N ASP A 139 -1.62 18.71 -17.91
CA ASP A 139 -1.53 17.26 -17.76
C ASP A 139 -1.32 16.85 -16.30
N TRP A 140 -0.38 17.49 -15.60
CA TRP A 140 -0.09 17.21 -14.19
C TRP A 140 -1.25 17.57 -13.28
N SER A 141 -1.90 18.71 -13.51
CA SER A 141 -3.04 19.14 -12.69
C SER A 141 -4.19 18.15 -12.80
N ARG A 142 -4.48 17.68 -14.02
CA ARG A 142 -5.48 16.61 -14.24
C ARG A 142 -5.11 15.33 -13.50
N PHE A 143 -3.85 14.89 -13.61
CA PHE A 143 -3.36 13.71 -12.88
C PHE A 143 -3.50 13.90 -11.36
N ALA A 144 -3.05 15.04 -10.83
CA ALA A 144 -3.08 15.35 -9.40
C ALA A 144 -4.50 15.46 -8.85
N CYS A 145 -5.46 16.03 -9.60
CA CYS A 145 -6.87 16.05 -9.22
C CYS A 145 -7.43 14.63 -9.11
N ASN A 146 -7.08 13.76 -10.07
CA ASN A 146 -7.53 12.37 -10.09
C ASN A 146 -6.85 11.50 -9.02
N LEU A 147 -5.73 11.93 -8.42
CA LEU A 147 -5.09 11.17 -7.33
C LEU A 147 -6.02 10.97 -6.13
N LYS A 148 -6.99 11.86 -5.88
CA LYS A 148 -7.97 11.66 -4.79
C LYS A 148 -8.84 10.42 -4.99
N GLU A 149 -9.02 9.95 -6.24
CA GLU A 149 -9.78 8.74 -6.54
C GLU A 149 -9.14 7.48 -5.95
N ILE A 150 -7.83 7.51 -5.67
CA ILE A 150 -7.12 6.41 -5.01
C ILE A 150 -7.70 6.13 -3.61
N GLU A 151 -8.26 7.13 -2.93
CA GLU A 151 -8.87 6.93 -1.62
C GLU A 151 -10.14 6.05 -1.67
N LYS A 152 -10.74 5.89 -2.86
CA LYS A 152 -11.88 4.99 -3.07
C LYS A 152 -11.44 3.53 -3.24
N ILE A 153 -10.16 3.29 -3.53
CA ILE A 153 -9.61 1.95 -3.68
C ILE A 153 -9.51 1.29 -2.32
N LYS A 154 -10.14 0.12 -2.21
CA LYS A 154 -10.03 -0.79 -1.06
C LYS A 154 -9.54 -2.13 -1.56
N ILE A 155 -8.50 -2.65 -0.94
CA ILE A 155 -7.89 -3.93 -1.33
C ILE A 155 -7.93 -4.85 -0.12
N ASP A 156 -8.55 -6.01 -0.24
CA ASP A 156 -8.54 -7.03 0.81
C ASP A 156 -7.10 -7.47 1.10
N ARG A 157 -6.69 -7.40 2.37
CA ARG A 157 -5.34 -7.81 2.78
C ARG A 157 -5.17 -9.32 2.65
N PHE A 158 -6.22 -10.08 2.99
CA PHE A 158 -6.23 -11.52 2.86
C PHE A 158 -6.71 -11.91 1.46
N ILE A 159 -5.78 -12.39 0.65
CA ILE A 159 -6.05 -12.75 -0.74
C ILE A 159 -6.29 -14.25 -0.92
N LEU A 160 -6.02 -15.08 0.09
CA LEU A 160 -6.14 -16.54 0.01
C LEU A 160 -7.59 -17.00 0.20
N ASN A 161 -7.98 -18.06 -0.49
CA ASN A 161 -9.21 -18.80 -0.20
C ASN A 161 -9.02 -19.66 1.07
N SER A 162 -10.13 -20.07 1.69
CA SER A 162 -10.08 -20.87 2.94
C SER A 162 -9.36 -22.21 2.80
N GLN A 163 -9.31 -22.79 1.58
CA GLN A 163 -8.64 -24.05 1.28
C GLN A 163 -8.02 -24.01 -0.12
N PRO A 164 -6.85 -23.37 -0.31
CA PRO A 164 -6.19 -23.34 -1.60
C PRO A 164 -5.51 -24.70 -1.85
N GLU A 165 -5.83 -25.35 -2.97
CA GLU A 165 -5.14 -26.60 -3.36
C GLU A 165 -3.64 -26.35 -3.67
N ARG A 166 -3.35 -25.19 -4.28
CA ARG A 166 -1.99 -24.79 -4.62
C ARG A 166 -1.85 -23.27 -4.62
N ILE A 167 -0.81 -22.79 -3.97
CA ILE A 167 -0.40 -21.38 -3.99
C ILE A 167 0.83 -21.27 -4.90
N VAL A 168 0.76 -20.37 -5.89
CA VAL A 168 1.88 -20.07 -6.77
C VAL A 168 2.14 -18.57 -6.74
N LEU A 169 3.37 -18.19 -6.44
CA LEU A 169 3.84 -16.82 -6.60
C LEU A 169 4.36 -16.65 -8.03
N LEU A 170 3.73 -15.75 -8.80
CA LEU A 170 4.19 -15.42 -10.14
C LEU A 170 4.84 -14.03 -10.12
N GLY A 171 6.11 -13.99 -10.47
CA GLY A 171 6.83 -12.74 -10.70
C GLY A 171 6.78 -12.40 -12.19
N PHE A 172 6.20 -11.25 -12.52
CA PHE A 172 6.25 -10.69 -13.86
C PHE A 172 7.29 -9.57 -13.90
N SER A 173 8.12 -9.54 -14.94
CA SER A 173 9.05 -8.46 -15.22
C SER A 173 8.88 -8.07 -16.68
N ASP A 174 8.67 -6.78 -16.92
CA ASP A 174 8.64 -6.21 -18.27
C ASP A 174 9.64 -5.04 -18.35
N ALA A 175 10.32 -4.95 -19.49
CA ALA A 175 11.27 -3.88 -19.79
C ALA A 175 10.63 -2.96 -20.82
N SER A 176 9.86 -1.99 -20.35
CA SER A 176 9.24 -1.01 -21.23
C SER A 176 10.29 -0.01 -21.73
N THR A 177 10.32 0.25 -23.04
CA THR A 177 11.14 1.32 -23.63
C THR A 177 10.77 2.71 -23.13
N HIS A 178 9.53 2.88 -22.64
CA HIS A 178 9.03 4.14 -22.11
C HIS A 178 9.38 4.36 -20.64
N LEU A 179 9.70 3.31 -19.89
CA LEU A 179 10.13 3.38 -18.49
C LEU A 179 11.61 2.97 -18.43
N LYS A 180 12.53 3.91 -18.19
CA LYS A 180 13.92 3.58 -17.82
C LYS A 180 14.02 3.02 -16.38
N VAL A 181 13.02 2.24 -15.94
CA VAL A 181 12.92 1.65 -14.61
C VAL A 181 12.27 0.29 -14.77
N GLN A 182 12.99 -0.76 -14.37
CA GLN A 182 12.45 -2.11 -14.27
C GLN A 182 11.44 -2.18 -13.13
N TRP A 183 10.27 -2.77 -13.38
CA TRP A 183 9.29 -3.07 -12.34
C TRP A 183 9.02 -4.55 -12.29
N SER A 184 8.92 -5.08 -11.08
CA SER A 184 8.39 -6.41 -10.83
C SER A 184 6.99 -6.27 -10.27
N ILE A 185 5.99 -6.75 -11.00
CA ILE A 185 4.64 -6.93 -10.46
C ILE A 185 4.62 -8.34 -9.87
N PHE A 186 4.41 -8.43 -8.55
CA PHE A 186 4.15 -9.70 -7.90
C PHE A 186 2.64 -9.90 -7.85
N ASN A 187 2.14 -10.81 -8.69
CA ASN A 187 0.76 -11.26 -8.62
C ASN A 187 0.74 -12.62 -7.93
N VAL A 188 -0.01 -12.75 -6.84
CA VAL A 188 -0.31 -14.04 -6.24
C VAL A 188 -1.53 -14.59 -6.96
N MET A 189 -1.33 -15.64 -7.75
CA MET A 189 -2.43 -16.34 -8.43
C MET A 189 -2.78 -17.61 -7.65
N GLN A 190 -4.07 -17.81 -7.42
CA GLN A 190 -4.61 -19.05 -6.88
C GLN A 190 -5.34 -19.79 -7.97
N LYS A 191 -5.08 -21.08 -8.06
CA LYS A 191 -5.87 -21.96 -8.92
C LYS A 191 -7.02 -22.49 -8.06
N VAL A 192 -8.22 -22.00 -8.32
CA VAL A 192 -9.46 -22.71 -7.96
C VAL A 192 -9.71 -23.71 -9.08
N ALA A 193 -10.17 -24.91 -8.75
CA ALA A 193 -10.43 -25.98 -9.69
C ALA A 193 -11.59 -25.68 -10.68
N LEU A 194 -11.49 -24.59 -11.46
CA LEU A 194 -12.28 -24.36 -12.67
C LEU A 194 -11.39 -23.64 -13.70
N HIS A 195 -11.42 -24.13 -14.93
CA HIS A 195 -10.57 -23.74 -16.06
C HIS A 195 -10.77 -22.28 -16.48
N SER A 196 -10.09 -21.31 -15.87
CA SER A 196 -9.88 -19.99 -16.49
C SER A 196 -8.68 -19.23 -15.90
N PRO A 197 -7.72 -18.77 -16.72
CA PRO A 197 -6.49 -18.12 -16.25
C PRO A 197 -6.55 -16.57 -16.18
N TYR A 198 -7.72 -15.94 -16.26
CA TYR A 198 -7.80 -14.47 -16.28
C TYR A 198 -8.72 -13.92 -15.18
N PHE A 199 -8.13 -13.31 -14.16
CA PHE A 199 -8.81 -12.37 -13.26
C PHE A 199 -7.87 -11.20 -12.99
N LEU A 200 -8.02 -10.12 -13.75
CA LEU A 200 -7.69 -8.78 -13.29
C LEU A 200 -8.91 -8.27 -12.50
N PRO A 201 -8.75 -7.65 -11.32
CA PRO A 201 -9.87 -7.03 -10.64
C PRO A 201 -10.40 -5.87 -11.51
N ALA A 202 -11.67 -5.96 -11.91
CA ALA A 202 -12.36 -5.02 -12.81
C ALA A 202 -12.31 -3.54 -12.37
N ASN A 203 -11.95 -3.26 -11.12
CA ASN A 203 -11.86 -1.90 -10.59
C ASN A 203 -10.58 -1.13 -10.99
N LEU A 204 -9.61 -1.78 -11.64
CA LEU A 204 -8.41 -1.08 -12.15
C LEU A 204 -8.57 -0.53 -13.58
N GLU A 205 -9.58 -0.94 -14.33
CA GLU A 205 -9.76 -0.49 -15.72
C GLU A 205 -10.20 0.97 -15.83
N LEU A 206 -10.82 1.55 -14.79
CA LEU A 206 -11.27 2.94 -14.80
C LEU A 206 -10.16 3.96 -14.57
N LEU A 207 -8.94 3.52 -14.29
CA LEU A 207 -7.77 4.39 -14.05
C LEU A 207 -6.61 4.14 -15.03
N LEU A 208 -6.75 3.21 -15.98
CA LEU A 208 -5.84 3.02 -17.12
C LEU A 208 -6.21 3.96 -18.27
#